data_AF-A0A7V4MR85-F1
#
_entry.id   AF-A0A7V4MR85-F1
#
_cell.length_a   1.000
_cell.length_b   1.000
_cell.length_c   1.000
_cell.angle_alpha   90.00
_cell.angle_beta   90.00
_cell.angle_gamma   90.00
#
_symmetry.space_group_name_H-M   'P 1'
#
loop_
_entity.id
_entity.type
_entity.pdbx_description
1 polymer ?
#
loop_
_entity_poly.entity_id
_entity_poly.type
_entity_poly.pdbx_seq_one_letter_code
_entity_poly.pdbx_strand_id
1 'polypeptide(L)'
;MNLKKRIAKFTGKRMMAVNRRCKPHIKNHVKRSTMRKRTMIIGIAWVLAIGCSSNQPRECVEGNCTEGKGTIQLQSGSKYIGQFKEGFREGDGVYQWPNKESYEGTWKKNMPKIAVAHDIPYVATACPSYPFDLMEKAKKARMVRGPSYLHILSVCPTGWRTPSDLSIRYGRLAVQSGVFPLYEVNVGRHQLTYNPEPLRPVTDYFKGQGRFRHLTADTIQEIQDRVTREWEELKALCGVK
;
A
#
# COMPACT_ATOMS: atom_id res chain seq x y z
N MET A 1 11.42 -13.67 58.26
CA MET A 1 10.73 -14.87 57.72
C MET A 1 9.23 -14.69 57.99
N ASN A 2 8.26 -14.85 57.10
CA ASN A 2 8.24 -15.52 55.81
C ASN A 2 7.00 -14.98 55.05
N LEU A 3 7.17 -14.02 54.14
CA LEU A 3 6.11 -13.43 53.31
C LEU A 3 5.82 -14.30 52.07
N LYS A 4 5.83 -15.64 52.22
CA LYS A 4 5.69 -16.64 51.15
C LYS A 4 4.32 -17.35 51.12
N LYS A 5 3.25 -16.73 51.62
CA LYS A 5 1.89 -17.33 51.65
C LYS A 5 0.80 -16.55 50.89
N ARG A 6 1.16 -15.75 49.87
CA ARG A 6 0.16 -15.04 49.04
C ARG A 6 0.19 -15.30 47.52
N ILE A 7 0.91 -16.31 47.04
CA ILE A 7 1.01 -16.62 45.59
C ILE A 7 0.58 -18.07 45.29
N ALA A 8 -0.59 -18.49 45.76
CA ALA A 8 -1.12 -19.82 45.45
C ALA A 8 -2.66 -19.82 45.44
N LYS A 9 -3.26 -19.12 44.48
CA LYS A 9 -4.70 -19.26 44.19
C LYS A 9 -5.06 -18.65 42.84
N PHE A 10 -4.51 -19.16 41.73
CA PHE A 10 -5.11 -19.01 40.38
C PHE A 10 -4.41 -19.95 39.38
N THR A 11 -4.23 -21.21 39.74
CA THR A 11 -3.86 -22.29 38.82
C THR A 11 -4.92 -23.36 38.95
N GLY A 12 -5.90 -23.34 38.05
CA GLY A 12 -7.01 -24.29 38.12
C GLY A 12 -8.11 -24.04 37.10
N LYS A 13 -7.84 -24.25 35.81
CA LYS A 13 -8.85 -24.87 34.92
C LYS A 13 -8.25 -25.38 33.61
N ARG A 14 -8.23 -26.72 33.52
CA ARG A 14 -8.47 -27.59 32.36
C ARG A 14 -7.57 -27.47 31.13
N MET A 15 -6.58 -28.37 31.07
CA MET A 15 -6.20 -29.08 29.85
C MET A 15 -7.14 -30.28 29.60
N MET A 16 -7.18 -30.70 28.33
CA MET A 16 -7.72 -31.94 27.74
C MET A 16 -9.13 -31.85 27.14
N ALA A 17 -9.18 -31.72 25.81
CA ALA A 17 -9.75 -32.74 24.93
C ALA A 17 -9.37 -32.46 23.46
N VAL A 18 -8.43 -33.25 22.94
CA VAL A 18 -8.17 -33.45 21.52
C VAL A 18 -9.20 -34.45 21.00
N ASN A 19 -10.04 -34.10 20.01
CA ASN A 19 -10.55 -35.10 19.06
C ASN A 19 -11.17 -34.52 17.76
N ARG A 20 -10.45 -34.76 16.66
CA ARG A 20 -10.91 -35.23 15.33
C ARG A 20 -12.24 -34.71 14.75
N ARG A 21 -12.12 -33.86 13.73
CA ARG A 21 -12.53 -34.21 12.34
C ARG A 21 -12.10 -33.12 11.35
N CYS A 22 -10.94 -33.29 10.75
CA CYS A 22 -10.69 -32.76 9.41
C CYS A 22 -11.55 -33.56 8.43
N LYS A 23 -12.35 -32.86 7.60
CA LYS A 23 -12.77 -33.39 6.30
C LYS A 23 -12.47 -32.32 5.24
N PRO A 24 -11.79 -32.68 4.14
CA PRO A 24 -11.66 -31.83 2.97
C PRO A 24 -12.93 -31.98 2.12
N HIS A 25 -13.39 -30.89 1.50
CA HIS A 25 -14.08 -31.06 0.22
C HIS A 25 -13.97 -29.81 -0.64
N ILE A 26 -13.02 -29.88 -1.57
CA ILE A 26 -13.05 -29.21 -2.86
C ILE A 26 -14.41 -29.49 -3.51
N LYS A 27 -15.13 -28.43 -3.88
CA LYS A 27 -15.98 -28.41 -5.08
C LYS A 27 -15.87 -27.04 -5.75
N ASN A 28 -15.05 -27.01 -6.79
CA ASN A 28 -15.14 -26.04 -7.86
C ASN A 28 -16.56 -26.05 -8.43
N HIS A 29 -17.21 -24.90 -8.54
CA HIS A 29 -18.27 -24.69 -9.50
C HIS A 29 -18.08 -23.35 -10.19
N VAL A 30 -17.28 -23.41 -11.26
CA VAL A 30 -17.34 -22.48 -12.38
C VAL A 30 -18.75 -22.56 -12.96
N LYS A 31 -19.56 -21.53 -12.76
CA LYS A 31 -20.79 -21.34 -13.55
C LYS A 31 -20.45 -20.47 -14.76
N ARG A 32 -20.14 -21.13 -15.87
CA ARG A 32 -20.35 -20.58 -17.22
C ARG A 32 -21.85 -20.66 -17.49
N SER A 33 -22.50 -19.51 -17.68
CA SER A 33 -23.85 -19.44 -18.26
C SER A 33 -23.85 -18.34 -19.31
N THR A 34 -23.62 -18.73 -20.57
CA THR A 34 -24.60 -18.74 -21.66
C THR A 34 -24.81 -17.37 -22.31
N MET A 35 -24.04 -17.17 -23.38
CA MET A 35 -24.33 -16.28 -24.51
C MET A 35 -25.79 -16.44 -24.95
N ARG A 36 -26.56 -15.36 -24.97
CA ARG A 36 -27.84 -15.29 -25.69
C ARG A 36 -27.73 -14.20 -26.74
N LYS A 37 -27.54 -14.65 -27.98
CA LYS A 37 -27.63 -13.86 -29.21
C LYS A 37 -29.02 -13.23 -29.31
N ARG A 38 -29.10 -11.92 -29.53
CA ARG A 38 -30.23 -11.29 -30.23
C ARG A 38 -29.68 -10.24 -31.19
N THR A 39 -29.88 -10.53 -32.46
CA THR A 39 -29.55 -9.72 -33.64
C THR A 39 -30.84 -9.06 -34.12
N MET A 40 -30.82 -7.75 -34.38
CA MET A 40 -31.63 -6.97 -35.34
C MET A 40 -31.23 -5.50 -35.14
N ILE A 41 -30.33 -4.89 -35.95
CA ILE A 41 -30.52 -4.24 -37.28
C ILE A 41 -31.70 -3.23 -37.20
N ILE A 42 -31.69 -1.91 -37.52
CA ILE A 42 -30.98 -1.00 -38.45
C ILE A 42 -31.09 0.43 -37.86
N GLY A 43 -30.14 1.34 -38.13
CA GLY A 43 -30.37 2.78 -37.97
C GLY A 43 -29.12 3.65 -38.13
N ILE A 44 -28.75 3.92 -39.37
CA ILE A 44 -27.62 4.77 -39.78
C ILE A 44 -27.92 6.24 -39.50
N ALA A 45 -27.01 6.96 -38.85
CA ALA A 45 -26.84 8.41 -39.03
C ALA A 45 -25.37 8.80 -38.80
N TRP A 46 -24.69 9.12 -39.89
CA TRP A 46 -23.38 9.75 -39.93
C TRP A 46 -23.45 11.19 -39.38
N VAL A 47 -22.59 11.53 -38.43
CA VAL A 47 -22.08 12.89 -38.26
C VAL A 47 -20.57 12.83 -38.12
N LEU A 48 -19.92 13.54 -39.04
CA LEU A 48 -18.49 13.75 -39.17
C LEU A 48 -17.91 14.59 -38.02
N ALA A 49 -16.76 14.13 -37.53
CA ALA A 49 -15.60 14.88 -37.08
C ALA A 49 -15.79 16.07 -36.13
N ILE A 50 -15.54 15.81 -34.84
CA ILE A 50 -14.60 16.64 -34.07
C ILE A 50 -13.58 15.69 -33.45
N GLY A 51 -12.37 15.74 -34.00
CA GLY A 51 -11.21 15.09 -33.43
C GLY A 51 -10.92 15.64 -32.04
N CYS A 52 -10.99 14.76 -31.05
CA CYS A 52 -10.14 14.84 -29.87
C CYS A 52 -9.43 13.48 -29.77
N SER A 53 -8.44 13.27 -30.63
CA SER A 53 -7.41 12.26 -30.37
C SER A 53 -6.12 12.99 -30.05
N SER A 54 -6.02 13.47 -28.82
CA SER A 54 -4.74 13.64 -28.16
C SER A 54 -4.74 12.72 -26.94
N ASN A 55 -4.82 11.42 -27.18
CA ASN A 55 -4.29 10.46 -26.23
C ASN A 55 -3.49 9.46 -27.04
N GLN A 56 -2.36 9.95 -27.54
CA GLN A 56 -1.47 9.17 -28.36
C GLN A 56 -0.80 8.08 -27.49
N PRO A 57 -0.52 6.91 -28.08
CA PRO A 57 -0.11 5.71 -27.36
C PRO A 57 1.28 5.85 -26.72
N ARG A 58 1.44 5.24 -25.53
CA ARG A 58 2.74 5.03 -24.89
C ARG A 58 3.45 3.90 -25.64
N GLU A 59 4.45 4.22 -26.45
CA GLU A 59 5.19 3.22 -27.20
C GLU A 59 6.23 2.54 -26.30
N CYS A 60 6.10 1.23 -26.15
CA CYS A 60 7.13 0.38 -25.57
C CYS A 60 8.22 0.19 -26.63
N VAL A 61 9.37 0.84 -26.43
CA VAL A 61 10.48 0.81 -27.40
C VAL A 61 11.30 -0.46 -27.24
N GLU A 62 11.44 -0.95 -26.01
CA GLU A 62 12.31 -2.08 -25.70
C GLU A 62 11.80 -2.84 -24.46
N GLY A 63 11.92 -4.17 -24.46
CA GLY A 63 11.58 -5.02 -23.31
C GLY A 63 10.08 -5.27 -23.12
N ASN A 64 9.72 -5.77 -21.93
CA ASN A 64 8.33 -6.09 -21.59
C ASN A 64 7.77 -5.00 -20.67
N CYS A 65 7.03 -4.07 -21.26
CA CYS A 65 6.37 -2.97 -20.55
C CYS A 65 5.05 -3.36 -19.86
N THR A 66 4.71 -4.67 -19.84
CA THR A 66 3.55 -5.20 -19.10
C THR A 66 3.98 -5.93 -17.82
N GLU A 67 5.03 -6.75 -17.89
CA GLU A 67 5.63 -7.44 -16.74
C GLU A 67 7.14 -7.62 -16.98
N GLY A 68 7.99 -7.16 -16.06
CA GLY A 68 9.45 -7.34 -16.16
C GLY A 68 10.20 -6.02 -16.31
N LYS A 69 11.23 -5.94 -17.16
CA LYS A 69 11.97 -4.69 -17.42
C LYS A 69 11.65 -4.21 -18.83
N GLY A 70 11.39 -2.91 -18.97
CA GLY A 70 11.06 -2.30 -20.24
C GLY A 70 11.49 -0.84 -20.34
N THR A 71 11.40 -0.30 -21.55
CA THR A 71 11.69 1.09 -21.88
C THR A 71 10.45 1.68 -22.55
N ILE A 72 9.76 2.58 -21.87
CA ILE A 72 8.66 3.36 -22.45
C ILE A 72 9.18 4.70 -22.92
N GLN A 73 8.87 5.07 -24.16
CA GLN A 73 9.10 6.42 -24.65
C GLN A 73 7.80 7.21 -24.61
N LEU A 74 7.87 8.41 -24.00
CA LEU A 74 6.80 9.38 -24.01
C LEU A 74 6.93 10.28 -25.24
N GLN A 75 5.80 10.86 -25.61
CA GLN A 75 5.69 11.77 -26.74
C GLN A 75 6.57 13.03 -26.63
N SER A 76 6.85 13.43 -25.39
CA SER A 76 7.78 14.51 -25.05
C SER A 76 9.25 14.18 -25.36
N GLY A 77 9.54 12.98 -25.88
CA GLY A 77 10.90 12.49 -26.12
C GLY A 77 11.60 11.94 -24.87
N SER A 78 10.93 11.96 -23.71
CA SER A 78 11.44 11.35 -22.48
C SER A 78 11.35 9.82 -22.54
N LYS A 79 12.32 9.12 -21.95
CA LYS A 79 12.37 7.65 -21.87
C LYS A 79 12.33 7.22 -20.40
N TYR A 80 11.52 6.23 -20.06
CA TYR A 80 11.58 5.58 -18.75
C TYR A 80 12.10 4.16 -18.95
N ILE A 81 13.23 3.84 -18.33
CA ILE A 81 13.89 2.52 -18.33
C ILE A 81 13.72 1.94 -16.94
N GLY A 82 12.94 0.89 -16.75
CA GLY A 82 12.69 0.40 -15.40
C GLY A 82 11.92 -0.90 -15.33
N GLN A 83 11.60 -1.30 -14.10
CA GLN A 83 10.75 -2.46 -13.85
C GLN A 83 9.27 -2.10 -14.02
N PHE A 84 8.50 -3.09 -14.48
CA PHE A 84 7.08 -3.00 -14.78
C PHE A 84 6.36 -4.19 -14.16
N LYS A 85 5.18 -3.93 -13.61
CA LYS A 85 4.25 -4.96 -13.13
C LYS A 85 2.83 -4.51 -13.47
N GLU A 86 2.07 -5.38 -14.12
CA GLU A 86 0.70 -5.10 -14.59
C GLU A 86 0.59 -3.82 -15.45
N GLY A 87 1.63 -3.49 -16.22
CA GLY A 87 1.67 -2.29 -17.09
C GLY A 87 2.06 -0.99 -16.37
N PHE A 88 2.36 -1.04 -15.08
CA PHE A 88 2.79 0.12 -14.29
C PHE A 88 4.28 0.07 -13.96
N ARG A 89 4.90 1.25 -13.87
CA ARG A 89 6.29 1.43 -13.45
C ARG A 89 6.44 1.05 -11.98
N GLU A 90 7.21 0.02 -11.66
CA GLU A 90 7.45 -0.46 -10.30
C GLU A 90 8.95 -0.71 -10.10
N GLY A 91 9.49 -0.58 -8.88
CA GLY A 91 10.91 -0.84 -8.61
C GLY A 91 11.87 0.26 -9.09
N ASP A 92 13.13 -0.11 -9.32
CA ASP A 92 14.15 0.86 -9.75
C ASP A 92 13.96 1.21 -11.23
N GLY A 93 13.93 2.50 -11.54
CA GLY A 93 13.83 2.97 -12.91
C GLY A 93 14.46 4.35 -13.12
N VAL A 94 15.00 4.54 -14.31
CA VAL A 94 15.68 5.74 -14.77
C VAL A 94 14.77 6.46 -15.74
N TYR A 95 14.40 7.69 -15.41
CA TYR A 95 13.73 8.58 -16.32
C TYR A 95 14.77 9.47 -17.01
N GLN A 96 14.89 9.37 -18.33
CA GLN A 96 15.77 10.19 -19.16
C GLN A 96 14.95 11.23 -19.92
N TRP A 97 15.35 12.51 -19.86
CA TRP A 97 14.75 13.58 -20.64
C TRP A 97 15.51 13.80 -21.97
N PRO A 98 14.91 14.51 -22.95
CA PRO A 98 15.57 14.84 -24.22
C PRO A 98 16.89 15.60 -24.07
N ASN A 99 17.06 16.32 -22.96
CA ASN A 99 18.28 17.04 -22.59
C ASN A 99 19.37 16.13 -21.97
N LYS A 100 19.19 14.80 -21.99
CA LYS A 100 20.07 13.79 -21.38
C LYS A 100 20.23 13.88 -19.86
N GLU A 101 19.41 14.68 -19.18
CA GLU A 101 19.29 14.57 -17.73
C GLU A 101 18.62 13.24 -17.39
N SER A 102 19.11 12.55 -16.36
CA SER A 102 18.57 11.28 -15.89
C SER A 102 18.17 11.39 -14.43
N TYR A 103 16.92 11.06 -14.12
CA TYR A 103 16.45 10.89 -12.76
C TYR A 103 16.33 9.41 -12.46
N GLU A 104 17.25 8.91 -11.65
CA GLU A 104 17.16 7.59 -11.03
C GLU A 104 16.26 7.70 -9.80
N GLY A 105 14.96 7.82 -10.06
CA GLY A 105 13.95 7.91 -9.02
C GLY A 105 13.62 6.53 -8.47
N THR A 106 14.43 5.99 -7.55
CA THR A 106 14.06 4.76 -6.87
C THR A 106 12.89 5.04 -5.92
N TRP A 107 11.79 4.30 -6.08
CA TRP A 107 10.66 4.41 -5.16
C TRP A 107 11.07 4.07 -3.72
N LYS A 108 10.38 4.66 -2.75
CA LYS A 108 10.62 4.34 -1.34
C LYS A 108 10.36 2.84 -1.09
N LYS A 109 11.39 2.12 -0.64
CA LYS A 109 11.30 0.70 -0.28
C LYS A 109 10.30 0.50 0.86
N ASN A 110 9.43 -0.50 0.71
CA ASN A 110 8.47 -0.88 1.74
C ASN A 110 9.15 -1.76 2.80
N MET A 111 9.82 -1.11 3.76
CA MET A 111 10.56 -1.79 4.83
C MET A 111 9.71 -2.77 5.66
N PRO A 112 8.45 -2.47 6.03
CA PRO A 112 7.59 -3.42 6.72
C PRO A 112 7.34 -4.71 5.92
N LYS A 113 7.01 -4.63 4.63
CA LYS A 113 6.84 -5.82 3.77
C LYS A 113 8.12 -6.66 3.72
N ILE A 114 9.30 -6.01 3.64
CA ILE A 114 10.60 -6.69 3.66
C ILE A 114 10.82 -7.40 5.01
N ALA A 115 10.54 -6.73 6.13
CA ALA A 115 10.66 -7.30 7.47
C ALA A 115 9.76 -8.53 7.66
N VAL A 116 8.53 -8.48 7.13
CA VAL A 116 7.59 -9.62 7.14
C VAL A 116 8.14 -10.79 6.30
N ALA A 117 8.75 -10.51 5.14
CA ALA A 117 9.33 -11.54 4.28
C ALA A 117 10.56 -12.26 4.88
N HIS A 118 11.18 -11.70 5.92
CA HIS A 118 12.27 -12.33 6.68
C HIS A 118 11.76 -13.09 7.93
N ASP A 119 10.46 -13.39 7.99
CA ASP A 119 9.83 -14.12 9.10
C ASP A 119 10.05 -13.49 10.48
N ILE A 120 10.14 -12.15 10.55
CA ILE A 120 10.21 -11.45 11.83
C ILE A 120 8.90 -11.69 12.61
N PRO A 121 8.96 -12.20 13.86
CA PRO A 121 7.78 -12.59 14.62
C PRO A 121 6.73 -11.48 14.80
N TYR A 122 7.20 -10.23 14.92
CA TYR A 122 6.33 -9.08 15.06
C TYR A 122 6.82 -7.88 14.25
N VAL A 123 5.97 -7.42 13.34
CA VAL A 123 6.19 -6.24 12.51
C VAL A 123 4.99 -5.31 12.70
N ALA A 124 5.21 -4.02 12.94
CA ALA A 124 4.11 -3.06 13.03
C ALA A 124 4.47 -1.71 12.44
N THR A 125 3.46 -1.00 11.92
CA THR A 125 3.55 0.40 11.54
C THR A 125 2.82 1.26 12.57
N ALA A 126 3.41 2.39 12.94
CA ALA A 126 2.86 3.27 13.96
C ALA A 126 3.10 4.76 13.62
N CYS A 127 2.31 5.64 14.23
CA CYS A 127 2.45 7.09 14.07
C CYS A 127 2.27 7.78 15.42
N PRO A 128 3.14 8.74 15.82
CA PRO A 128 3.00 9.48 17.08
C PRO A 128 1.68 10.27 17.20
N SER A 129 1.02 10.56 16.08
CA SER A 129 -0.31 11.20 16.09
C SER A 129 -1.42 10.30 16.64
N TYR A 130 -1.16 9.00 16.77
CA TYR A 130 -1.99 7.99 17.42
C TYR A 130 -1.21 7.39 18.61
N PRO A 131 -1.08 8.14 19.73
CA PRO A 131 -0.16 7.78 20.80
C PRO A 131 -0.52 6.45 21.47
N PHE A 132 -1.81 6.17 21.68
CA PHE A 132 -2.26 4.91 22.30
C PHE A 132 -1.92 3.69 21.45
N ASP A 133 -2.16 3.75 20.14
CA ASP A 133 -1.77 2.72 19.17
C ASP A 133 -0.25 2.47 19.20
N LEU A 134 0.55 3.55 19.16
CA LEU A 134 2.01 3.45 19.22
C LEU A 134 2.49 2.80 20.52
N MET A 135 1.94 3.21 21.67
CA MET A 135 2.32 2.67 22.98
C MET A 135 1.96 1.19 23.11
N GLU A 136 0.76 0.79 22.66
CA GLU A 136 0.33 -0.60 22.68
C GLU A 136 1.21 -1.47 21.79
N LYS A 137 1.52 -1.02 20.57
CA LYS A 137 2.41 -1.72 19.63
C LYS A 137 3.83 -1.84 20.18
N ALA A 138 4.36 -0.80 20.81
CA ALA A 138 5.66 -0.84 21.46
C ALA A 138 5.68 -1.84 22.64
N LYS A 139 4.62 -1.88 23.44
CA LYS A 139 4.46 -2.87 24.52
C LYS A 139 4.39 -4.29 23.96
N LYS A 140 3.59 -4.53 22.91
CA LYS A 140 3.51 -5.85 22.24
C LYS A 140 4.88 -6.26 21.69
N ALA A 141 5.57 -5.38 20.97
CA ALA A 141 6.92 -5.64 20.44
C ALA A 141 7.90 -6.06 21.54
N ARG A 142 7.84 -5.43 22.71
CA ARG A 142 8.71 -5.77 23.84
C ARG A 142 8.44 -7.15 24.43
N MET A 143 7.20 -7.63 24.37
CA MET A 143 6.75 -8.90 24.93
C MET A 143 6.96 -10.09 23.98
N VAL A 144 7.20 -9.84 22.70
CA VAL A 144 7.44 -10.87 21.68
C VAL A 144 8.80 -11.52 21.93
N ARG A 145 8.85 -12.85 21.82
CA ARG A 145 10.09 -13.62 21.91
C ARG A 145 10.78 -13.65 20.55
N GLY A 146 11.77 -12.79 20.35
CA GLY A 146 12.55 -12.69 19.11
C GLY A 146 12.74 -11.25 18.65
N PRO A 147 13.26 -11.04 17.43
CA PRO A 147 13.35 -9.69 16.87
C PRO A 147 11.93 -9.13 16.64
N SER A 148 11.79 -7.83 16.84
CA SER A 148 10.57 -7.10 16.53
C SER A 148 10.93 -5.85 15.72
N TYR A 149 10.13 -5.54 14.72
CA TYR A 149 10.34 -4.38 13.85
C TYR A 149 9.17 -3.42 13.96
N LEU A 150 9.44 -2.18 14.34
CA LEU A 150 8.43 -1.13 14.47
C LEU A 150 8.79 0.05 13.57
N HIS A 151 8.00 0.28 12.52
CA HIS A 151 8.20 1.39 11.58
C HIS A 151 7.33 2.57 12.01
N ILE A 152 7.97 3.64 12.48
CA ILE A 152 7.27 4.81 13.02
C ILE A 152 7.34 5.96 12.01
N LEU A 153 6.20 6.47 11.55
CA LEU A 153 6.13 7.70 10.77
C LEU A 153 6.35 8.91 11.67
N SER A 154 7.54 9.50 11.61
CA SER A 154 7.83 10.77 12.28
C SER A 154 7.71 11.94 11.31
N VAL A 155 6.80 12.89 11.61
CA VAL A 155 6.65 14.13 10.86
C VAL A 155 7.82 15.05 11.20
N CYS A 156 8.55 15.52 10.19
CA CYS A 156 9.70 16.41 10.36
C CYS A 156 9.38 17.79 9.76
N PRO A 157 9.00 18.79 10.58
CA PRO A 157 8.64 20.12 10.08
C PRO A 157 9.73 20.77 9.22
N THR A 158 10.99 20.67 9.66
CA THR A 158 12.15 21.20 8.95
C THR A 158 12.33 20.54 7.58
N GLY A 159 12.30 19.21 7.53
CA GLY A 159 12.50 18.46 6.28
C GLY A 159 11.31 18.55 5.33
N TRP A 160 10.09 18.61 5.85
CA TRP A 160 8.87 18.67 5.05
C TRP A 160 8.47 20.09 4.69
N ARG A 161 9.15 21.09 5.29
CA ARG A 161 8.88 22.52 5.16
C ARG A 161 7.41 22.82 5.50
N THR A 162 7.00 22.40 6.69
CA THR A 162 5.65 22.62 7.24
C THR A 162 5.73 23.38 8.57
N PRO A 163 4.69 24.15 8.95
CA PRO A 163 4.57 24.70 10.30
C PRO A 163 4.64 23.60 11.38
N SER A 164 5.27 23.90 12.52
CA SER A 164 5.52 22.92 13.60
C SER A 164 4.26 22.54 14.38
N ASP A 165 3.32 23.46 14.52
CA ASP A 165 1.99 23.28 15.13
C ASP A 165 1.12 22.26 14.38
N LEU A 166 1.35 22.10 13.07
CA LEU A 166 0.60 21.18 12.22
C LEU A 166 1.17 19.76 12.19
N SER A 167 2.22 19.45 12.96
CA SER A 167 2.90 18.14 12.92
C SER A 167 1.95 16.97 13.16
N ILE A 168 1.09 17.08 14.19
CA ILE A 168 0.09 16.04 14.50
C ILE A 168 -0.97 15.92 13.41
N ARG A 169 -1.36 17.04 12.79
CA ARG A 169 -2.33 17.05 11.69
C ARG A 169 -1.78 16.30 10.48
N TYR A 170 -0.53 16.55 10.09
CA TYR A 170 0.08 15.84 8.96
C TYR A 170 0.28 14.35 9.22
N GLY A 171 0.57 13.95 10.47
CA GLY A 171 0.61 12.54 10.83
C GLY A 171 -0.75 11.86 10.68
N ARG A 172 -1.84 12.52 11.10
CA ARG A 172 -3.22 12.03 10.85
C ARG A 172 -3.56 11.99 9.37
N LEU A 173 -3.22 13.02 8.60
CA LEU A 173 -3.47 13.06 7.15
C LEU A 173 -2.73 11.94 6.41
N ALA A 174 -1.51 11.60 6.82
CA ALA A 174 -0.76 10.49 6.23
C ALA A 174 -1.47 9.14 6.40
N VAL A 175 -2.08 8.93 7.58
CA VAL A 175 -2.86 7.71 7.87
C VAL A 175 -4.21 7.73 7.17
N GLN A 176 -4.93 8.86 7.21
CA GLN A 176 -6.25 9.02 6.60
C GLN A 176 -6.25 8.93 5.07
N SER A 177 -5.15 9.33 4.43
CA SER A 177 -4.99 9.22 2.97
C SER A 177 -4.48 7.85 2.52
N GLY A 178 -4.19 6.93 3.43
CA GLY A 178 -3.63 5.61 3.11
C GLY A 178 -2.15 5.61 2.75
N VAL A 179 -1.49 6.78 2.70
CA VAL A 179 -0.04 6.90 2.39
C VAL A 179 0.81 6.16 3.43
N PHE A 180 0.36 6.12 4.69
CA PHE A 180 1.00 5.36 5.75
C PHE A 180 -0.04 4.59 6.58
N PRO A 181 -0.41 3.36 6.17
CA PRO A 181 -1.42 2.60 6.87
C PRO A 181 -0.91 2.09 8.23
N LEU A 182 -1.79 2.00 9.22
CA LEU A 182 -1.47 1.49 10.56
C LEU A 182 -1.94 0.04 10.71
N TYR A 183 -0.99 -0.87 10.77
CA TYR A 183 -1.25 -2.30 10.92
C TYR A 183 -0.15 -2.99 11.72
N GLU A 184 -0.44 -4.19 12.17
CA GLU A 184 0.50 -5.10 12.82
C GLU A 184 0.47 -6.47 12.12
N VAL A 185 1.60 -7.16 12.15
CA VAL A 185 1.77 -8.51 11.63
C VAL A 185 2.38 -9.34 12.75
N ASN A 186 1.62 -10.33 13.21
CA ASN A 186 2.03 -11.22 14.28
C ASN A 186 2.09 -12.65 13.75
N VAL A 187 3.30 -13.20 13.65
CA VAL A 187 3.59 -14.53 13.09
C VAL A 187 2.84 -14.76 11.77
N GLY A 188 3.06 -13.86 10.80
CA GLY A 188 2.46 -13.90 9.45
C GLY A 188 1.00 -13.44 9.34
N ARG A 189 0.29 -13.22 10.45
CA ARG A 189 -1.10 -12.72 10.41
C ARG A 189 -1.14 -11.20 10.41
N HIS A 190 -1.67 -10.63 9.33
CA HIS A 190 -1.85 -9.19 9.18
C HIS A 190 -3.13 -8.72 9.86
N GLN A 191 -3.05 -7.64 10.62
CA GLN A 191 -4.19 -7.01 11.30
C GLN A 191 -4.11 -5.49 11.17
N LEU A 192 -5.13 -4.87 10.58
CA LEU A 192 -5.30 -3.43 10.58
C LEU A 192 -5.62 -2.95 12.00
N THR A 193 -4.94 -1.90 12.47
CA THR A 193 -5.21 -1.29 13.77
C THR A 193 -6.11 -0.06 13.65
N TYR A 194 -6.13 0.58 12.49
CA TYR A 194 -6.98 1.72 12.20
C TYR A 194 -7.55 1.60 10.78
N ASN A 195 -8.87 1.72 10.64
CA ASN A 195 -9.53 1.83 9.35
C ASN A 195 -9.90 3.30 9.07
N PRO A 196 -9.21 3.99 8.15
CA PRO A 196 -9.49 5.37 7.76
C PRO A 196 -10.65 5.51 6.75
N GLU A 197 -11.32 4.43 6.33
CA GLU A 197 -12.30 4.51 5.23
C GLU A 197 -13.46 5.48 5.50
N PRO A 198 -13.86 6.30 4.51
CA PRO A 198 -13.28 6.41 3.16
C PRO A 198 -11.91 7.11 3.13
N LEU A 199 -10.99 6.63 2.28
CA LEU A 199 -9.66 7.24 2.13
C LEU A 199 -9.78 8.69 1.67
N ARG A 200 -9.04 9.57 2.34
CA ARG A 200 -8.85 10.95 1.87
C ARG A 200 -7.96 10.97 0.63
N PRO A 201 -8.17 11.92 -0.28
CA PRO A 201 -7.29 12.08 -1.42
C PRO A 201 -5.87 12.46 -0.94
N VAL A 202 -4.84 11.92 -1.59
CA VAL A 202 -3.43 12.17 -1.25
C VAL A 202 -3.05 13.65 -1.39
N THR A 203 -3.81 14.41 -2.18
CA THR A 203 -3.68 15.86 -2.31
C THR A 203 -3.83 16.58 -0.98
N ASP A 204 -4.73 16.12 -0.10
CA ASP A 204 -4.94 16.70 1.24
C ASP A 204 -3.69 16.53 2.11
N TYR A 205 -2.99 15.41 1.95
CA TYR A 205 -1.71 15.18 2.62
C TYR A 205 -0.63 16.08 2.05
N PHE A 206 -0.49 16.18 0.72
CA PHE A 206 0.57 16.96 0.08
C PHE A 206 0.41 18.47 0.23
N LYS A 207 -0.83 18.95 0.34
CA LYS A 207 -1.13 20.38 0.48
C LYS A 207 -0.42 20.97 1.70
N GLY A 208 0.38 22.01 1.45
CA GLY A 208 1.12 22.72 2.49
C GLY A 208 2.50 22.13 2.85
N GLN A 209 2.89 20.98 2.28
CA GLN A 209 4.25 20.45 2.42
C GLN A 209 5.16 21.00 1.31
N GLY A 210 6.20 21.74 1.68
CA GLY A 210 7.11 22.35 0.69
C GLY A 210 7.87 21.34 -0.16
N ARG A 211 8.06 20.10 0.31
CA ARG A 211 8.75 19.04 -0.43
C ARG A 211 8.00 18.55 -1.68
N PHE A 212 6.68 18.76 -1.77
CA PHE A 212 5.85 18.27 -2.88
C PHE A 212 5.44 19.37 -3.87
N ARG A 213 5.98 20.59 -3.72
CA ARG A 213 5.62 21.74 -4.59
C ARG A 213 5.94 21.54 -6.07
N HIS A 214 6.85 20.65 -6.40
CA HIS A 214 7.28 20.37 -7.78
C HIS A 214 6.46 19.27 -8.47
N LEU A 215 5.54 18.62 -7.75
CA LEU A 215 4.75 17.52 -8.31
C LEU A 215 3.66 18.07 -9.25
N THR A 216 3.51 17.42 -10.40
CA THR A 216 2.45 17.69 -11.37
C THR A 216 1.16 16.96 -10.99
N ALA A 217 0.02 17.37 -11.54
CA ALA A 217 -1.27 16.70 -11.31
C ALA A 217 -1.23 15.22 -11.74
N ASP A 218 -0.59 14.92 -12.87
CA ASP A 218 -0.46 13.55 -13.37
C ASP A 218 0.35 12.67 -12.42
N THR A 219 1.48 13.19 -11.90
CA THR A 219 2.28 12.46 -10.90
C THR A 219 1.51 12.25 -9.59
N ILE A 220 0.71 13.23 -9.17
CA ILE A 220 -0.14 13.08 -7.98
C ILE A 220 -1.18 11.99 -8.19
N GLN A 221 -1.77 11.90 -9.38
CA GLN A 221 -2.72 10.84 -9.72
C GLN A 221 -2.06 9.47 -9.73
N GLU A 222 -0.87 9.33 -10.33
CA GLU A 222 -0.09 8.08 -10.27
C GLU A 222 0.19 7.64 -8.82
N ILE A 223 0.48 8.58 -7.93
CA ILE A 223 0.68 8.30 -6.50
C ILE A 223 -0.63 7.88 -5.84
N GLN A 224 -1.75 8.55 -6.15
CA GLN A 224 -3.08 8.21 -5.63
C GLN A 224 -3.47 6.78 -6.01
N ASP A 225 -3.32 6.42 -7.28
CA ASP A 225 -3.67 5.10 -7.79
C ASP A 225 -2.85 4.00 -7.09
N ARG A 226 -1.55 4.25 -6.91
CA ARG A 226 -0.66 3.34 -6.18
C ARG A 226 -1.06 3.17 -4.72
N VAL A 227 -1.32 4.28 -4.01
CA VAL A 227 -1.74 4.24 -2.59
C VAL A 227 -3.05 3.47 -2.44
N THR A 228 -3.98 3.68 -3.37
CA THR A 228 -5.26 2.95 -3.40
C THR A 228 -5.04 1.46 -3.61
N ARG A 229 -4.18 1.07 -4.57
CA ARG A 229 -3.83 -0.34 -4.80
C ARG A 229 -3.17 -0.99 -3.58
N GLU A 230 -2.18 -0.33 -2.98
CA GLU A 230 -1.49 -0.83 -1.79
C GLU A 230 -2.44 -0.98 -0.60
N TRP A 231 -3.44 -0.11 -0.48
CA TRP A 231 -4.48 -0.21 0.52
C TRP A 231 -5.38 -1.43 0.31
N GLU A 232 -5.86 -1.66 -0.92
CA GLU A 232 -6.69 -2.82 -1.24
C GLU A 232 -5.93 -4.14 -1.06
N GLU A 233 -4.65 -4.20 -1.43
CA GLU A 233 -3.78 -5.34 -1.13
C GLU A 233 -3.71 -5.62 0.38
N LEU A 234 -3.50 -4.57 1.19
CA LEU A 234 -3.42 -4.70 2.64
C LEU A 234 -4.76 -5.17 3.24
N LYS A 235 -5.89 -4.65 2.75
CA LYS A 235 -7.22 -5.11 3.15
C LYS A 235 -7.43 -6.59 2.84
N ALA A 236 -7.05 -7.03 1.65
CA ALA A 236 -7.12 -8.43 1.25
C ALA A 236 -6.29 -9.33 2.17
N LEU A 237 -5.08 -8.88 2.54
CA LEU A 237 -4.21 -9.59 3.51
C LEU A 237 -4.81 -9.66 4.92
N CYS A 238 -5.51 -8.62 5.34
CA CYS A 238 -6.20 -8.57 6.64
C CYS A 238 -7.56 -9.27 6.65
N GLY A 239 -8.07 -9.69 5.48
CA GLY A 239 -9.39 -10.30 5.35
C GLY A 239 -10.55 -9.33 5.62
N VAL A 240 -10.32 -8.02 5.50
CA VAL A 240 -11.34 -6.99 5.63
C VAL A 240 -11.95 -6.73 4.25
N LYS A 241 -13.26 -6.93 4.11
CA LYS A 241 -14.01 -6.64 2.88
C LYS A 241 -14.49 -5.21 2.88
#